data_AF-A0A1F4ACC0-F1
#
_entry.id   AF-A0A1F4ACC0-F1
#
_cell.length_a   1.000
_cell.length_b   1.000
_cell.length_c   1.000
_cell.angle_alpha   90.00
_cell.angle_beta   90.00
_cell.angle_gamma   90.00
#
_symmetry.space_group_name_H-M   'P 1'
#
loop_
_entity.id
_entity.type
_entity.pdbx_description
1 polymer ?
#
loop_
_entity_poly.entity_id
_entity_poly.type
_entity_poly.pdbx_seq_one_letter_code
_entity_poly.pdbx_strand_id
1 'polypeptide(L)' 'MPKNRTLKVAAGIAVSFIALAGTVIFLLAAKIISSGMAILMLVALVGMYFGFGILIAAYRLIGKLD' A
#
# COMPACT_ATOMS: atom_id res chain seq x y z
N MET A 1 -15.80 15.22 -6.96
CA MET A 1 -15.76 13.81 -7.43
C MET A 1 -16.85 13.01 -6.74
N PRO A 2 -17.62 12.18 -7.46
CA PRO A 2 -18.69 11.39 -6.84
C PRO A 2 -18.12 10.48 -5.76
N LYS A 3 -18.68 10.53 -4.55
CA LYS A 3 -18.22 9.85 -3.32
C LYS A 3 -17.97 8.35 -3.52
N ASN A 4 -18.73 7.72 -4.43
CA ASN A 4 -18.57 6.32 -4.82
C ASN A 4 -17.24 6.00 -5.53
N ARG A 5 -16.64 6.94 -6.28
CA ARG A 5 -15.40 6.68 -7.01
C ARG A 5 -14.20 6.64 -6.05
N THR A 6 -14.16 7.53 -5.08
CA THR A 6 -13.12 7.55 -4.03
C THR A 6 -13.15 6.28 -3.17
N LEU A 7 -14.34 5.82 -2.80
CA LEU A 7 -14.52 4.57 -2.04
C LEU A 7 -14.04 3.35 -2.82
N LYS A 8 -14.35 3.24 -4.11
CA LYS A 8 -13.87 2.15 -4.97
C LYS A 8 -12.35 2.13 -5.09
N VAL A 9 -11.74 3.30 -5.25
CA VAL A 9 -10.27 3.41 -5.33
C VAL A 9 -9.62 3.01 -4.00
N ALA A 10 -10.13 3.51 -2.87
CA ALA A 10 -9.64 3.14 -1.54
C ALA A 10 -9.76 1.63 -1.28
N ALA A 11 -10.90 1.03 -1.66
CA ALA A 11 -11.10 -0.41 -1.56
C ALA A 11 -10.10 -1.19 -2.42
N GLY A 12 -9.87 -0.77 -3.68
CA GLY A 12 -8.88 -1.39 -4.55
C GLY A 12 -7.46 -1.34 -3.98
N ILE A 13 -7.07 -0.19 -3.42
CA ILE A 13 -5.78 -0.02 -2.75
C ILE A 13 -5.68 -0.99 -1.54
N ALA A 14 -6.71 -1.06 -0.69
CA ALA A 14 -6.71 -1.95 0.47
C ALA A 14 -6.62 -3.43 0.05
N VAL A 15 -7.38 -3.86 -0.96
CA VAL A 15 -7.33 -5.23 -1.49
C VAL A 15 -5.94 -5.56 -2.04
N SER A 16 -5.33 -4.63 -2.80
CA SER A 16 -3.97 -4.83 -3.34
C SER A 16 -2.91 -4.98 -2.23
N PHE A 17 -3.01 -4.18 -1.16
CA PHE A 17 -2.11 -4.26 -0.03
C PHE A 17 -2.21 -5.62 0.68
N ILE A 18 -3.44 -6.07 0.96
CA ILE A 18 -3.69 -7.36 1.62
C ILE A 18 -3.19 -8.51 0.74
N ALA A 19 -3.44 -8.46 -0.57
CA ALA A 19 -2.97 -9.49 -1.50
C ALA A 19 -1.44 -9.58 -1.53
N LEU A 20 -0.74 -8.45 -1.57
CA LEU A 20 0.73 -8.42 -1.55
C LEU A 20 1.29 -8.88 -0.20
N ALA A 21 0.75 -8.40 0.91
CA ALA A 21 1.15 -8.84 2.25
C ALA A 21 0.92 -10.36 2.43
N GLY A 22 -0.22 -10.86 1.98
CA GLY A 22 -0.53 -12.30 1.97
C GLY A 22 0.45 -13.11 1.13
N THR A 23 0.88 -12.57 -0.03
CA THR A 23 1.91 -13.20 -0.86
C THR A 23 3.25 -13.30 -0.14
N VAL A 24 3.67 -12.26 0.59
CA VAL A 24 4.91 -12.30 1.39
C VAL A 24 4.82 -13.37 2.48
N ILE A 25 3.68 -13.47 3.17
CA ILE A 25 3.45 -14.50 4.19
C ILE A 25 3.47 -15.90 3.57
N PHE A 26 2.86 -16.08 2.40
CA PHE A 26 2.87 -17.34 1.67
C PHE A 26 4.30 -17.76 1.28
N LEU A 27 5.10 -16.83 0.74
CA LEU A 27 6.49 -17.10 0.37
C LEU A 27 7.35 -17.49 1.59
N LEU A 28 7.09 -16.86 2.74
CA LEU A 28 7.75 -17.20 4.00
C LEU A 28 7.35 -18.61 4.47
N ALA A 29 6.05 -18.93 4.44
CA ALA A 29 5.53 -20.25 4.83
C ALA A 29 6.06 -21.37 3.91
N ALA A 30 6.20 -21.08 2.62
CA ALA A 30 6.78 -21.97 1.62
C ALA A 30 8.32 -22.09 1.72
N LYS A 31 8.97 -21.38 2.66
CA LYS A 31 10.42 -21.32 2.86
C LYS A 31 11.19 -20.86 1.61
N ILE A 32 10.55 -20.10 0.73
CA ILE A 32 11.17 -19.51 -0.46
C ILE A 32 12.05 -18.31 -0.09
N ILE A 33 11.63 -17.56 0.94
CA ILE A 33 12.35 -16.41 1.47
C ILE A 33 12.68 -16.59 2.96
N SER A 34 13.73 -15.93 3.44
CA SER A 34 14.08 -15.91 4.87
C SER A 34 13.15 -14.98 5.66
N SER A 35 13.09 -15.18 6.98
CA SER A 35 12.35 -14.32 7.90
C SER A 35 12.79 -12.85 7.82
N GLY A 36 14.11 -12.61 7.73
CA GLY A 36 14.67 -11.27 7.55
C GLY A 36 14.18 -10.61 6.27
N MET A 37 14.18 -11.36 5.15
CA MET A 37 13.70 -10.84 3.87
C MET A 37 12.20 -10.53 3.90
N ALA A 38 11.39 -11.40 4.52
CA ALA A 38 9.96 -11.18 4.67
C ALA A 38 9.65 -9.89 5.46
N ILE A 39 10.37 -9.64 6.56
CA ILE A 39 10.23 -8.41 7.34
C ILE A 39 10.55 -7.18 6.49
N LEU A 40 11.68 -7.19 5.76
CA LEU A 40 12.08 -6.07 4.91
C LEU A 40 11.04 -5.80 3.81
N MET A 41 10.48 -6.86 3.20
CA MET A 41 9.43 -6.72 2.19
C MET A 41 8.15 -6.11 2.76
N LEU A 42 7.72 -6.52 3.96
CA LEU A 42 6.55 -5.94 4.63
C LEU A 42 6.77 -4.47 5.01
N VAL A 43 7.95 -4.13 5.54
CA VAL A 43 8.31 -2.75 5.87
C VAL A 43 8.32 -1.87 4.61
N ALA A 44 8.91 -2.36 3.52
CA ALA A 44 8.91 -1.66 2.24
C ALA A 44 7.49 -1.46 1.70
N LEU A 45 6.62 -2.47 1.83
CA LEU A 45 5.21 -2.38 1.40
C LEU A 45 4.46 -1.29 2.19
N VAL A 46 4.61 -1.27 3.51
CA VAL A 46 4.00 -0.22 4.36
C VAL A 46 4.55 1.16 4.00
N GLY A 47 5.87 1.29 3.89
CA GLY A 47 6.54 2.54 3.56
C GLY A 47 6.10 3.09 2.19
N MET A 48 5.95 2.23 1.19
CA MET A 48 5.49 2.61 -0.14
C MET A 48 4.05 3.14 -0.11
N TYR A 49 3.11 2.40 0.47
CA TYR A 49 1.70 2.81 0.52
C TYR A 49 1.51 4.08 1.34
N PHE A 50 2.21 4.20 2.46
CA PHE A 50 2.18 5.40 3.30
C PHE A 50 2.81 6.61 2.59
N GLY A 51 3.98 6.42 1.97
CA GLY A 51 4.67 7.45 1.20
C GLY A 51 3.82 8.00 0.05
N PHE A 52 3.21 7.12 -0.75
CA PHE A 52 2.26 7.55 -1.78
C PHE A 52 1.03 8.26 -1.20
N GLY A 53 0.51 7.79 -0.06
CA GLY A 53 -0.57 8.47 0.65
C GLY A 53 -0.25 9.92 1.01
N ILE A 54 0.96 10.17 1.54
CA ILE A 54 1.43 11.52 1.86
C ILE A 54 1.57 12.36 0.58
N LEU A 55 2.18 11.82 -0.48
CA LEU A 55 2.36 12.55 -1.73
C LEU A 55 1.01 12.98 -2.34
N ILE A 56 0.01 12.10 -2.28
CA ILE A 56 -1.36 12.41 -2.74
C ILE A 56 -1.99 13.52 -1.88
N ALA A 57 -1.83 13.45 -0.57
CA ALA A 57 -2.34 14.48 0.34
C ALA A 57 -1.68 15.85 0.09
N ALA A 58 -0.36 15.86 -0.10
CA ALA A 58 0.41 17.06 -0.42
C ALA A 58 -0.02 17.67 -1.77
N TYR A 59 -0.13 16.86 -2.82
CA TYR A 59 -0.62 17.30 -4.13
C TYR A 59 -2.01 17.95 -4.02
N ARG A 60 -2.90 17.34 -3.23
CA ARG A 60 -4.26 17.86 -3.01
C ARG A 60 -4.30 19.15 -2.19
N LEU A 61 -3.28 19.38 -1.36
CA LEU A 61 -3.13 20.64 -0.61
C LEU A 61 -2.62 21.75 -1.53
N ILE A 62 -1.61 21.47 -2.37
CA ILE A 62 -1.05 22.42 -3.33
C ILE A 62 -2.12 22.87 -4.33
N GLY A 63 -2.88 21.94 -4.92
CA GLY A 63 -3.96 22.29 -5.86
C GLY A 63 -5.18 22.99 -5.24
N LYS A 64 -5.16 23.31 -3.94
CA LYS A 64 -6.15 24.19 -3.28
C LYS A 64 -5.59 25.58 -2.97
N LEU A 65 -4.28 25.75 -3.10
CA LEU A 65 -3.55 27.00 -2.85
C LEU A 65 -3.41 27.83 -4.13
N ASP A 66 -3.59 27.20 -5.30
CA ASP A 66 -3.90 27.85 -6.59
C ASP A 66 -5.40 28.11 -6.73
#